data_AF-Q2W269-F1
#
_entry.id   AF-Q2W269-F1
#
_cell.length_a   1.000
_cell.length_b   1.000
_cell.length_c   1.000
_cell.angle_alpha   90.00
_cell.angle_beta   90.00
_cell.angle_gamma   90.00
#
_symmetry.space_group_name_H-M   'P 1'
#
loop_
_entity.id
_entity.type
_entity.pdbx_description
1 polymer ?
#
loop_
_entity_poly.entity_id
_entity_poly.type
_entity_poly.pdbx_seq_one_letter_code
_entity_poly.pdbx_strand_id
1 'polypeptide(L)'
;MKLNALGVIAAATLAVLTSTSAFAADLCPVGKSVKVNWKGDWYPAKVTKAEPARCFIAYDGYGREDDEWVGPDRLPIKVSWKGEWYPAKVIQVQGDKYKIHYDGYASSDDEVVDVSRIQVR
;
A
#
# COMPACT_ATOMS: atom_id res chain seq x y z
N MET A 1 -19.61 32.23 58.25
CA MET A 1 -20.26 32.79 57.03
C MET A 1 -19.40 33.95 56.57
N LYS A 2 -18.79 34.03 55.39
CA LYS A 2 -19.15 33.50 54.07
C LYS A 2 -17.87 33.14 53.29
N LEU A 3 -17.88 32.01 52.56
CA LEU A 3 -16.94 31.73 51.47
C LEU A 3 -17.48 32.42 50.21
N ASN A 4 -16.63 33.13 49.48
CA ASN A 4 -16.90 33.51 48.10
C ASN A 4 -15.76 32.96 47.22
N ALA A 5 -16.05 31.83 46.57
CA ALA A 5 -15.26 31.28 45.50
C ALA A 5 -15.55 32.05 44.21
N LEU A 6 -14.51 32.52 43.52
CA LEU A 6 -14.58 32.95 42.13
C LEU A 6 -13.98 31.81 41.30
N GLY A 7 -14.85 31.09 40.60
CA GLY A 7 -14.48 30.05 39.67
C GLY A 7 -13.81 30.64 38.43
N VAL A 8 -12.64 30.12 38.08
CA VAL A 8 -12.01 30.34 36.78
C VAL A 8 -12.43 29.17 35.89
N ILE A 9 -13.30 29.44 34.92
CA ILE A 9 -13.61 28.48 33.86
C ILE A 9 -12.47 28.59 32.84
N ALA A 10 -11.49 27.68 32.91
CA ALA A 10 -10.53 27.50 31.85
C ALA A 10 -11.20 26.74 30.70
N ALA A 11 -11.52 27.45 29.62
CA ALA A 11 -11.96 26.84 28.37
C ALA A 11 -10.78 26.02 27.79
N ALA A 12 -10.83 24.70 27.92
CA ALA A 12 -9.91 23.81 27.25
C ALA A 12 -10.26 23.79 25.74
N THR A 13 -9.49 24.53 24.94
CA THR A 13 -9.53 24.39 23.48
C THR A 13 -9.04 22.99 23.11
N LEU A 14 -9.95 22.19 22.55
CA LEU A 14 -9.62 20.89 21.97
C LEU A 14 -8.76 21.15 20.72
N ALA A 15 -7.44 20.97 20.85
CA ALA A 15 -6.57 20.95 19.68
C ALA A 15 -6.91 19.70 18.86
N VAL A 16 -7.64 19.89 17.76
CA VAL A 16 -7.81 18.84 16.75
C VAL A 16 -6.44 18.64 16.12
N LEU A 17 -5.72 17.60 16.57
CA LEU A 17 -4.54 17.09 15.88
C LEU A 17 -5.03 16.50 14.56
N THR A 18 -5.05 17.31 13.50
CA THR A 18 -5.16 16.77 12.15
C THR A 18 -3.90 15.98 11.91
N SER A 19 -3.98 14.65 12.06
CA SER A 19 -2.94 13.73 11.63
C SER A 19 -2.65 14.02 10.16
N THR A 20 -1.54 14.69 9.89
CA THR A 20 -1.03 14.84 8.54
C THR A 20 -0.76 13.44 8.04
N SER A 21 -1.58 12.98 7.09
CA SER A 21 -1.39 11.69 6.44
C SER A 21 0.07 11.60 6.03
N ALA A 22 0.79 10.61 6.58
CA ALA A 22 2.04 10.18 5.99
C ALA A 22 1.73 9.92 4.51
N PHE A 23 2.60 10.39 3.61
CA PHE A 23 2.50 10.09 2.19
C PHE A 23 2.43 8.57 2.05
N ALA A 24 1.23 8.04 1.86
CA ALA A 24 1.05 6.64 1.54
C ALA A 24 1.86 6.41 0.27
N ALA A 25 2.72 5.38 0.26
CA ALA A 25 3.42 5.04 -0.95
C ALA A 25 2.38 4.82 -2.05
N ASP A 26 2.54 5.50 -3.18
CA ASP A 26 1.68 5.25 -4.33
C ASP A 26 2.00 3.85 -4.84
N LEU A 27 1.12 2.90 -4.51
CA LEU A 27 1.25 1.51 -4.94
C LEU A 27 1.44 1.45 -6.46
N CYS A 28 0.69 2.25 -7.21
CA CYS A 28 0.47 2.10 -8.65
C CYS A 28 0.73 3.41 -9.42
N PRO A 29 1.99 3.80 -9.69
CA PRO A 29 2.26 4.93 -10.55
C PRO A 29 1.64 4.72 -11.95
N VAL A 30 0.68 5.57 -12.33
CA VAL A 30 0.01 5.47 -13.65
C VAL A 30 1.02 5.66 -14.78
N GLY A 31 0.91 4.84 -15.82
CA GLY A 31 1.82 4.78 -16.95
C GLY A 31 3.01 3.84 -16.76
N LYS A 32 3.25 3.33 -15.54
CA LYS A 32 4.33 2.39 -15.26
C LYS A 32 4.11 1.05 -15.96
N SER A 33 5.15 0.55 -16.62
CA SER A 33 5.20 -0.82 -17.12
C SER A 33 5.50 -1.78 -15.97
N VAL A 34 4.73 -2.85 -15.87
CA VAL A 34 4.82 -3.89 -14.85
C VAL A 34 4.70 -5.28 -15.49
N LYS A 35 4.91 -6.33 -14.70
CA LYS A 35 4.44 -7.67 -15.03
C LYS A 35 3.29 -8.04 -14.13
N VAL A 36 2.34 -8.80 -14.65
CA VAL A 36 1.17 -9.28 -13.92
C VAL A 36 1.16 -10.81 -13.97
N ASN A 37 1.04 -11.46 -12.82
CA ASN A 37 0.90 -12.91 -12.76
C ASN A 37 -0.50 -13.30 -13.19
N TRP A 38 -0.66 -14.14 -14.20
CA TRP A 38 -1.93 -14.73 -14.59
C TRP A 38 -1.75 -16.24 -14.72
N LYS A 39 -2.48 -17.00 -13.90
CA LYS A 39 -2.43 -18.48 -13.84
C LYS A 39 -1.02 -19.08 -13.75
N GLY A 40 -0.10 -18.40 -13.07
CA GLY A 40 1.27 -18.87 -12.86
C GLY A 40 2.30 -18.28 -13.83
N ASP A 41 1.88 -17.70 -14.94
CA ASP A 41 2.75 -17.03 -15.90
C ASP A 41 2.74 -15.51 -15.72
N TRP A 42 3.81 -14.84 -16.14
CA TRP A 42 3.96 -13.40 -15.98
C TRP A 42 3.88 -12.67 -17.32
N TYR A 43 2.87 -11.81 -17.47
CA TYR A 43 2.63 -11.07 -18.70
C TYR A 43 2.98 -9.59 -18.52
N PRO A 44 3.59 -8.95 -19.53
CA PRO A 44 3.85 -7.52 -19.52
C PRO A 44 2.53 -6.74 -19.58
N ALA A 45 2.45 -5.64 -18.84
CA ALA A 45 1.29 -4.76 -18.80
C ALA A 45 1.68 -3.33 -18.44
N LYS A 46 0.75 -2.39 -18.62
CA LYS A 46 0.87 -1.00 -18.21
C LYS A 46 -0.22 -0.63 -17.21
N VAL A 47 0.16 0.05 -16.12
CA VAL A 47 -0.81 0.66 -15.19
C VAL A 47 -1.50 1.83 -15.89
N THR A 48 -2.83 1.82 -15.94
CA THR A 48 -3.63 2.88 -16.57
C THR A 48 -4.53 3.63 -15.60
N LYS A 49 -4.85 3.04 -14.44
CA LYS A 49 -5.50 3.71 -13.30
C LYS A 49 -4.96 3.17 -11.98
N ALA A 50 -5.13 3.93 -10.91
CA ALA A 50 -4.67 3.58 -9.58
C ALA A 50 -5.79 3.77 -8.56
N GLU A 51 -5.90 2.81 -7.64
CA GLU A 51 -6.61 2.91 -6.39
C GLU A 51 -5.65 2.51 -5.25
N PRO A 52 -5.93 2.88 -3.97
CA PRO A 52 -4.97 2.68 -2.88
C PRO A 52 -4.40 1.27 -2.74
N ALA A 53 -5.18 0.22 -3.08
CA ALA A 53 -4.79 -1.17 -2.93
C ALA A 53 -4.86 -2.02 -4.20
N ARG A 54 -5.01 -1.40 -5.37
CA ARG A 54 -5.06 -2.12 -6.65
C ARG A 54 -4.73 -1.24 -7.84
N CYS A 55 -4.14 -1.83 -8.86
CA CYS A 55 -3.79 -1.18 -10.11
C CYS A 55 -4.75 -1.64 -11.21
N PHE A 56 -5.29 -0.72 -12.01
CA PHE A 56 -5.96 -1.10 -13.26
C PHE A 56 -4.88 -1.22 -14.33
N ILE A 57 -4.75 -2.41 -14.90
CA ILE A 57 -3.69 -2.74 -15.86
C ILE A 57 -4.29 -2.97 -17.25
N ALA A 58 -3.49 -2.70 -18.27
CA ALA A 58 -3.75 -3.12 -19.64
C ALA A 58 -2.58 -4.00 -20.09
N TYR A 59 -2.86 -5.23 -20.51
CA TYR A 59 -1.83 -6.18 -20.94
C TYR A 59 -1.24 -5.78 -22.30
N ASP A 60 0.09 -5.88 -22.43
CA ASP A 60 0.76 -5.55 -23.68
C ASP A 60 0.49 -6.63 -24.74
N GLY A 61 -0.09 -6.25 -25.88
CA GLY A 61 -0.39 -7.16 -26.98
C GLY A 61 -1.75 -7.87 -26.91
N TYR A 62 -2.59 -7.49 -25.94
CA TYR A 62 -3.93 -8.06 -25.73
C TYR A 62 -5.03 -7.00 -25.92
N GLY A 63 -6.27 -7.45 -26.04
CA GLY A 63 -7.44 -6.58 -26.17
C GLY A 63 -7.85 -5.96 -24.83
N ARG A 64 -8.67 -4.90 -24.86
CA ARG A 64 -9.12 -4.19 -23.65
C ARG A 64 -10.10 -5.01 -22.81
N GLU A 65 -10.67 -6.06 -23.39
CA GLU A 65 -11.47 -7.07 -22.71
C GLU A 65 -10.67 -7.81 -21.61
N ASP A 66 -9.34 -7.80 -21.69
CA ASP A 66 -8.45 -8.38 -20.69
C ASP A 66 -7.95 -7.34 -19.66
N ASP A 67 -8.27 -6.05 -19.82
CA ASP A 67 -7.91 -5.00 -18.85
C ASP A 67 -8.63 -5.28 -17.51
N GLU A 68 -7.89 -5.26 -16.41
CA GLU A 68 -8.44 -5.65 -15.10
C GLU A 68 -7.82 -4.88 -13.94
N TRP A 69 -8.52 -4.90 -12.80
CA TRP A 69 -7.96 -4.48 -11.52
C TRP A 69 -7.20 -5.64 -10.89
N VAL A 70 -5.94 -5.41 -10.54
CA VAL A 70 -5.10 -6.41 -9.86
C VAL A 70 -4.53 -5.85 -8.55
N GLY A 71 -4.48 -6.71 -7.53
CA GLY A 71 -3.84 -6.40 -6.26
C GLY A 71 -2.33 -6.63 -6.28
N PRO A 72 -1.62 -6.23 -5.20
CA PRO A 72 -0.19 -6.46 -5.04
C PRO A 72 0.22 -7.93 -5.14
N ASP A 73 -0.71 -8.85 -4.86
CA ASP A 73 -0.50 -10.31 -4.95
C ASP A 73 -0.25 -10.83 -6.36
N ARG A 74 -0.64 -10.07 -7.38
CA ARG A 74 -0.39 -10.39 -8.78
C ARG A 74 0.75 -9.60 -9.39
N LEU A 75 1.51 -8.84 -8.60
CA LEU A 75 2.52 -7.89 -9.09
C LEU A 75 3.88 -8.16 -8.42
N PRO A 76 5.00 -7.91 -9.12
CA PRO A 76 6.28 -7.77 -8.44
C PRO A 76 6.25 -6.48 -7.62
N ILE A 77 6.67 -6.54 -6.36
CA ILE A 77 6.59 -5.39 -5.46
C ILE A 77 7.96 -5.04 -4.86
N LYS A 78 8.02 -3.86 -4.27
CA LYS A 78 9.00 -3.48 -3.26
C LYS A 78 8.28 -3.18 -1.96
N VAL A 79 8.92 -3.48 -0.85
CA VAL A 79 8.41 -3.20 0.49
C VAL A 79 9.39 -2.30 1.24
N SER A 80 8.86 -1.26 1.89
CA SER A 80 9.64 -0.29 2.67
C SER A 80 10.09 -0.90 3.99
N TRP A 81 11.38 -0.92 4.28
CA TRP A 81 11.96 -1.36 5.56
C TRP A 81 13.11 -0.44 5.96
N LYS A 82 13.02 0.14 7.17
CA LYS A 82 13.99 1.11 7.73
C LYS A 82 14.40 2.25 6.78
N GLY A 83 13.45 2.75 5.98
CA GLY A 83 13.66 3.87 5.06
C GLY A 83 14.14 3.48 3.66
N GLU A 84 14.42 2.20 3.42
CA GLU A 84 14.83 1.66 2.12
C GLU A 84 13.74 0.77 1.51
N TRP A 85 13.81 0.51 0.21
CA TRP A 85 12.81 -0.29 -0.54
C TRP A 85 13.42 -1.58 -1.07
N TYR A 86 12.95 -2.72 -0.58
CA TYR A 86 13.48 -4.04 -0.93
C TYR A 86 12.52 -4.80 -1.84
N PRO A 87 13.02 -5.48 -2.89
CA PRO A 87 12.19 -6.32 -3.74
C PRO A 87 11.54 -7.46 -2.95
N ALA A 88 10.27 -7.72 -3.23
CA ALA A 88 9.50 -8.76 -2.55
C ALA A 88 8.37 -9.27 -3.45
N LYS A 89 7.69 -10.31 -2.96
CA LYS A 89 6.40 -10.80 -3.46
C LYS A 89 5.43 -10.96 -2.31
N VAL A 90 4.15 -10.75 -2.56
CA VAL A 90 3.11 -11.19 -1.62
C VAL A 90 3.01 -12.71 -1.71
N ILE A 91 2.94 -13.36 -0.56
CA ILE A 91 2.73 -14.80 -0.43
C ILE A 91 1.37 -15.15 0.19
N GLN A 92 0.70 -14.18 0.81
CA GLN A 92 -0.66 -14.35 1.32
C GLN A 92 -1.37 -12.99 1.47
N VAL A 93 -2.64 -12.93 1.07
CA VAL A 93 -3.53 -11.79 1.38
C VAL A 93 -4.26 -12.08 2.69
N GLN A 94 -4.24 -11.13 3.62
CA GLN A 94 -4.85 -11.24 4.95
C GLN A 94 -5.74 -10.03 5.22
N GLY A 95 -6.96 -10.03 4.67
CA GLY A 95 -7.87 -8.89 4.75
C GLY A 95 -7.31 -7.68 4.00
N ASP A 96 -7.01 -6.60 4.72
CA ASP A 96 -6.40 -5.37 4.23
C ASP A 96 -4.86 -5.37 4.29
N LYS A 97 -4.25 -6.48 4.72
CA LYS A 97 -2.80 -6.64 4.85
C LYS A 97 -2.25 -7.74 3.95
N TYR A 98 -0.94 -7.70 3.75
CA TYR A 98 -0.23 -8.61 2.85
C TYR A 98 0.93 -9.25 3.59
N LYS A 99 0.95 -10.59 3.68
CA LYS A 99 2.15 -11.32 4.05
C LYS A 99 3.09 -11.33 2.85
N ILE A 100 4.31 -10.83 3.03
CA ILE A 100 5.31 -10.71 1.98
C ILE A 100 6.51 -11.62 2.26
N HIS A 101 7.24 -11.92 1.19
CA HIS A 101 8.55 -12.55 1.22
C HIS A 101 9.53 -11.68 0.44
N TYR A 102 10.62 -11.28 1.09
CA TYR A 102 11.68 -10.49 0.47
C TYR A 102 12.54 -11.36 -0.46
N ASP A 103 12.83 -10.85 -1.66
CA ASP A 103 13.66 -11.57 -2.63
C ASP A 103 15.09 -11.74 -2.11
N GLY A 104 15.55 -12.98 -1.96
CA GLY A 104 16.91 -13.30 -1.53
C GLY A 104 17.10 -13.38 -0.01
N TYR A 105 16.03 -13.31 0.77
CA TYR A 105 16.04 -13.39 2.24
C TYR A 105 15.35 -14.67 2.72
N ALA A 106 15.54 -15.00 4.01
CA ALA A 106 14.95 -16.21 4.59
C ALA A 106 13.47 -15.98 4.94
N SER A 107 12.69 -17.05 5.05
CA SER A 107 11.27 -16.95 5.47
C SER A 107 11.11 -16.45 6.91
N SER A 108 12.17 -16.43 7.71
CA SER A 108 12.19 -15.76 9.02
C SER A 108 12.08 -14.24 8.93
N ASP A 109 12.36 -13.67 7.76
CA ASP A 109 12.26 -12.24 7.46
C ASP A 109 10.90 -11.88 6.83
N ASP A 110 10.05 -12.86 6.56
CA ASP A 110 8.69 -12.64 6.09
C ASP A 110 7.89 -11.85 7.14
N GLU A 111 7.11 -10.86 6.68
CA GLU A 111 6.28 -10.05 7.57
C GLU A 111 4.91 -9.76 6.95
N VAL A 112 3.98 -9.31 7.79
CA VAL A 112 2.65 -8.83 7.36
C VAL A 112 2.70 -7.31 7.35
N VAL A 113 2.49 -6.73 6.17
CA VAL A 113 2.58 -5.28 5.97
C VAL A 113 1.25 -4.69 5.51
N ASP A 114 1.08 -3.41 5.81
CA ASP A 114 0.02 -2.58 5.27
C ASP A 114 0.36 -2.13 3.84
N VAL A 115 -0.66 -1.85 3.01
CA VAL A 115 -0.46 -1.39 1.63
C VAL A 115 0.39 -0.12 1.52
N SER A 116 0.36 0.74 2.55
CA SER A 116 1.20 1.95 2.62
C SER A 116 2.70 1.69 2.58
N ARG A 117 3.15 0.45 2.84
CA ARG A 117 4.56 0.01 2.74
C ARG A 117 4.89 -0.66 1.41
N ILE A 118 3.98 -0.70 0.43
CA ILE A 118 4.15 -1.45 -0.82
C ILE A 118 4.20 -0.51 -2.02
N GLN A 119 5.10 -0.79 -2.96
CA GLN A 119 5.13 -0.19 -4.30
C GLN A 119 5.25 -1.27 -5.36
N VAL A 120 4.65 -1.10 -6.53
CA VAL A 120 4.94 -1.99 -7.66
C VAL A 120 6.38 -1.77 -8.14
N ARG A 121 7.06 -2.87 -8.48
CA ARG A 121 8.45 -2.88 -8.95
C ARG A 121 8.55 -2.56 -10.43
#